data_AF-A0A0D2B8C4-F1
#
_entry.id   AF-A0A0D2B8C4-F1
#
_cell.length_a   1.000
_cell.length_b   1.000
_cell.length_c   1.000
_cell.angle_alpha   90.00
_cell.angle_beta   90.00
_cell.angle_gamma   90.00
#
_symmetry.space_group_name_H-M   'P 1'
#
loop_
_entity.id
_entity.type
_entity.pdbx_description
1 polymer ?
#
loop_
_entity_poly.entity_id
_entity_poly.type
_entity_poly.pdbx_seq_one_letter_code
_entity_poly.pdbx_strand_id
1 'polypeptide(L)'
;MPISKLEASNGTSTPMASHTEHAPTVLKASYQSPTGLADFHHVIAAPVSHALNSEAKTQYLGELRASSRKLQDEINKFLTEKMDEDKKGQNQESTSGASLQKTQEELEEENYGEEVAGDDT
;
A
#
# COMPACT_ATOMS: atom_id res chain seq x y z
N MET A 1 65.24 40.62 -5.07
CA MET A 1 64.74 40.36 -6.44
C MET A 1 65.71 39.40 -7.12
N PRO A 2 65.36 38.11 -7.19
CA PRO A 2 65.43 37.42 -8.48
C PRO A 2 64.10 36.74 -8.85
N ILE A 3 63.95 36.57 -10.16
CA ILE A 3 62.79 36.14 -10.92
C ILE A 3 63.00 34.67 -11.31
N SER A 4 61.90 33.94 -11.49
CA SER A 4 61.72 32.72 -12.32
C SER A 4 61.84 31.35 -11.64
N LYS A 5 60.70 30.66 -11.52
CA LYS A 5 60.39 29.53 -12.41
C LYS A 5 58.88 29.25 -12.48
N LEU A 6 58.40 29.22 -13.71
CA LEU A 6 57.07 28.80 -14.14
C LEU A 6 57.01 27.27 -14.01
N GLU A 7 56.14 26.74 -13.16
CA GLU A 7 55.68 25.35 -13.25
C GLU A 7 54.19 25.38 -13.58
N ALA A 8 53.87 25.04 -14.81
CA ALA A 8 52.53 24.72 -15.25
C ALA A 8 52.15 23.37 -14.61
N SER A 9 51.50 23.41 -13.45
CA SER A 9 50.82 22.23 -12.92
C SER A 9 49.51 22.07 -13.68
N ASN A 10 49.53 21.18 -14.67
CA ASN A 10 48.39 20.75 -15.45
C ASN A 10 47.14 20.56 -14.59
N GLY A 11 46.06 21.24 -15.01
CA GLY A 11 44.73 21.04 -14.49
C GLY A 11 44.32 19.58 -14.66
N THR A 12 44.36 18.83 -13.57
CA THR A 12 43.56 17.61 -13.46
C THR A 12 42.17 18.07 -13.08
N SER A 13 41.39 18.44 -14.10
CA SER A 13 39.95 18.60 -13.97
C SER A 13 39.38 17.21 -13.74
N THR A 14 39.26 16.83 -12.48
CA THR A 14 38.47 15.67 -12.07
C THR A 14 37.06 15.91 -12.61
N PRO A 15 36.49 15.00 -13.43
CA PRO A 15 35.13 15.18 -13.87
C PRO A 15 34.23 15.14 -12.63
N MET A 16 33.64 16.30 -12.31
CA MET A 16 32.50 16.41 -11.42
C MET A 16 31.50 15.33 -11.86
N ALA A 17 31.40 14.27 -11.07
CA ALA A 17 30.29 13.35 -11.16
C ALA A 17 29.05 14.15 -10.76
N SER A 18 28.41 14.78 -11.74
CA SER A 18 27.06 15.29 -11.61
C SER A 18 26.14 14.06 -11.55
N HIS A 19 26.14 13.39 -10.41
CA HIS A 19 25.03 12.54 -10.01
C HIS A 19 23.88 13.50 -9.78
N THR A 20 23.01 13.63 -10.77
CA THR A 20 21.67 14.14 -10.55
C THR A 20 21.02 13.15 -9.58
N GLU A 21 21.09 13.42 -8.27
CA GLU A 21 20.28 12.75 -7.26
C GLU A 21 18.81 13.06 -7.60
N HIS A 22 18.18 12.18 -8.35
CA HIS A 22 16.74 12.22 -8.54
C HIS A 22 16.11 11.77 -7.22
N ALA A 23 15.23 12.62 -6.66
CA ALA A 23 14.48 12.27 -5.46
C ALA A 23 13.75 10.92 -5.68
N PRO A 24 13.74 10.03 -4.66
CA PRO A 24 13.13 8.73 -4.79
C PRO A 24 11.64 8.86 -5.11
N THR A 25 11.15 7.99 -5.99
CA THR A 25 9.73 8.01 -6.38
C THR A 25 8.92 7.35 -5.28
N VAL A 26 7.78 7.95 -4.89
CA VAL A 26 6.91 7.39 -3.84
C VAL A 26 5.55 7.06 -4.43
N LEU A 27 5.17 5.78 -4.37
CA LEU A 27 3.82 5.32 -4.64
C LEU A 27 2.96 5.59 -3.41
N LYS A 28 1.80 6.23 -3.60
CA LYS A 28 0.92 6.66 -2.51
C LYS A 28 -0.53 6.23 -2.75
N ALA A 29 -1.25 5.95 -1.68
CA ALA A 29 -2.70 5.85 -1.69
C ALA A 29 -3.26 6.47 -0.41
N SER A 30 -4.44 7.08 -0.51
CA SER A 30 -5.14 7.70 0.61
C SER A 30 -6.55 7.17 0.66
N TYR A 31 -6.94 6.65 1.82
CA TYR A 31 -8.29 6.21 2.13
C TYR A 31 -8.97 7.28 2.98
N GLN A 32 -10.19 7.63 2.60
CA GLN A 32 -10.99 8.62 3.31
C GLN A 32 -12.42 8.12 3.43
N SER A 33 -12.92 8.11 4.67
CA SER A 33 -14.29 7.79 5.02
C SER A 33 -14.80 8.77 6.09
N PRO A 34 -16.11 8.82 6.35
CA PRO A 34 -16.65 9.67 7.41
C PRO A 34 -16.11 9.33 8.81
N THR A 35 -15.70 8.09 9.04
CA THR A 35 -15.30 7.55 10.35
C THR A 35 -13.80 7.25 10.46
N GLY A 36 -13.02 7.45 9.39
CA GLY A 36 -11.60 7.12 9.40
C GLY A 36 -10.82 7.58 8.17
N LEU A 37 -9.51 7.76 8.37
CA LEU A 37 -8.53 8.12 7.35
C LEU A 37 -7.35 7.15 7.44
N ALA A 38 -6.74 6.81 6.30
CA ALA A 38 -5.48 6.08 6.26
C ALA A 38 -4.65 6.49 5.04
N ASP A 39 -3.33 6.60 5.22
CA ASP A 39 -2.40 6.90 4.14
C ASP A 39 -1.37 5.77 4.02
N PHE A 40 -1.07 5.40 2.79
CA PHE A 40 -0.14 4.34 2.44
C PHE A 40 0.96 4.90 1.55
N HIS A 41 2.21 4.52 1.82
CA HIS A 41 3.38 5.03 1.11
C HIS A 41 4.40 3.93 0.86
N HIS A 42 4.83 3.78 -0.39
CA HIS A 42 5.89 2.86 -0.78
C HIS A 42 6.95 3.60 -1.59
N VAL A 43 8.19 3.60 -1.09
CA VAL A 43 9.32 4.22 -1.78
C VAL A 43 9.87 3.26 -2.84
N ILE A 44 10.13 3.78 -4.03
CA ILE A 44 10.81 3.10 -5.13
C ILE A 44 12.21 3.66 -5.18
N ALA A 45 13.19 2.80 -4.89
CA ALA A 45 14.59 3.19 -4.72
C ALA A 45 15.29 3.35 -6.07
N ALA A 46 14.85 2.60 -7.08
CA ALA A 46 15.40 2.67 -8.41
C ALA A 46 15.28 4.10 -9.01
N PRO A 47 16.35 4.65 -9.58
CA PRO A 47 16.36 6.01 -10.10
C PRO A 47 15.60 6.10 -11.43
N VAL A 48 14.78 7.16 -11.58
CA VAL A 48 14.18 7.55 -12.86
C VAL A 48 15.11 8.55 -13.54
N SER A 49 16.18 8.05 -14.18
CA SER A 49 17.01 8.92 -15.04
C SER A 49 16.27 9.23 -16.36
N HIS A 50 16.63 10.29 -17.07
CA HIS A 50 16.18 10.49 -18.46
C HIS A 50 17.10 9.76 -19.47
N ALA A 51 18.30 9.37 -19.04
CA ALA A 51 19.29 8.62 -19.83
C ALA A 51 19.24 7.11 -19.54
N LEU A 52 18.03 6.56 -19.43
CA LEU A 52 17.81 5.19 -18.96
C LEU A 52 18.37 4.15 -19.94
N ASN A 53 19.47 3.52 -19.52
CA ASN A 53 19.80 2.18 -19.96
C ASN A 53 18.59 1.23 -19.72
N SER A 54 18.46 0.18 -20.54
CA SER A 54 17.32 -0.76 -20.46
C SER A 54 17.25 -1.49 -19.10
N GLU A 55 18.40 -1.68 -18.47
CA GLU A 55 18.53 -2.35 -17.18
C GLU A 55 17.89 -1.55 -16.03
N ALA A 56 18.22 -0.26 -15.89
CA ALA A 56 17.64 0.62 -14.87
C ALA A 56 16.13 0.77 -15.04
N LYS A 57 15.63 0.82 -16.29
CA LYS A 57 14.19 0.78 -16.59
C LYS A 57 13.54 -0.50 -16.08
N THR A 58 14.17 -1.64 -16.35
CA THR A 58 13.65 -2.94 -15.95
C THR A 58 13.62 -3.06 -14.44
N GLN A 59 14.68 -2.62 -13.76
CA GLN A 59 14.74 -2.59 -12.30
C GLN A 59 13.65 -1.68 -11.71
N TYR A 60 13.54 -0.44 -12.19
CA TYR A 60 12.52 0.51 -11.72
C TYR A 60 11.11 -0.03 -11.89
N LEU A 61 10.78 -0.59 -13.06
CA LEU A 61 9.46 -1.17 -13.30
C LEU A 61 9.23 -2.46 -12.51
N GLY A 62 10.28 -3.21 -12.20
CA GLY A 62 10.22 -4.36 -11.30
C GLY A 62 9.86 -3.95 -9.87
N GLU A 63 10.59 -2.98 -9.34
CA GLU A 63 10.34 -2.41 -8.01
C GLU A 63 8.96 -1.76 -7.93
N LEU A 64 8.57 -0.95 -8.90
CA LEU A 64 7.24 -0.34 -8.97
C LEU A 64 6.14 -1.41 -8.91
N ARG A 65 6.25 -2.48 -9.71
CA ARG A 65 5.26 -3.57 -9.70
C ARG A 65 5.21 -4.30 -8.36
N ALA A 66 6.36 -4.55 -7.75
CA ALA A 66 6.42 -5.21 -6.44
C ALA A 66 5.78 -4.32 -5.36
N SER A 67 6.12 -3.02 -5.33
CA SER A 67 5.54 -2.04 -4.42
C SER A 67 4.04 -1.88 -4.62
N SER A 68 3.55 -1.90 -5.87
CA SER A 68 2.10 -1.85 -6.14
C SER A 68 1.35 -3.08 -5.61
N ARG A 69 1.93 -4.28 -5.72
CA ARG A 69 1.31 -5.50 -5.15
C ARG A 69 1.25 -5.43 -3.63
N LYS A 70 2.35 -5.04 -2.99
CA LYS A 70 2.38 -4.85 -1.52
C LYS A 70 1.36 -3.83 -1.05
N LEU A 71 1.27 -2.69 -1.74
CA LEU A 71 0.29 -1.65 -1.43
C LEU A 71 -1.15 -2.18 -1.56
N GLN A 72 -1.43 -2.99 -2.59
CA GLN A 72 -2.74 -3.63 -2.74
C GLN A 72 -3.05 -4.56 -1.58
N ASP A 73 -2.08 -5.41 -1.17
CA ASP A 73 -2.26 -6.34 -0.05
C ASP A 73 -2.51 -5.58 1.27
N GLU A 74 -1.79 -4.49 1.51
CA GLU A 74 -1.97 -3.61 2.68
C GLU A 74 -3.36 -2.98 2.70
N ILE A 75 -3.83 -2.46 1.57
CA ILE A 75 -5.16 -1.87 1.44
C ILE A 75 -6.24 -2.92 1.69
N ASN A 76 -6.12 -4.10 1.08
CA ASN A 76 -7.08 -5.18 1.24
C ASN A 76 -7.16 -5.63 2.70
N LYS A 77 -6.01 -5.79 3.35
CA LYS A 77 -5.94 -6.11 4.77
C LYS A 77 -6.62 -5.04 5.62
N PHE A 78 -6.27 -3.77 5.40
CA PHE A 78 -6.86 -2.64 6.12
C PHE A 78 -8.38 -2.59 6.00
N LEU A 79 -8.91 -2.76 4.78
CA LEU A 79 -10.36 -2.76 4.55
C LEU A 79 -11.04 -3.97 5.20
N THR A 80 -10.39 -5.13 5.19
CA THR A 80 -10.93 -6.33 5.83
C THR A 80 -11.01 -6.15 7.34
N GLU A 81 -9.96 -5.63 7.97
CA GLU A 81 -9.95 -5.32 9.39
C GLU A 81 -11.04 -4.29 9.75
N LYS A 82 -11.21 -3.25 8.92
CA LYS A 82 -12.28 -2.25 9.12
C LYS A 82 -13.67 -2.85 9.01
N MET A 83 -13.92 -3.73 8.04
CA MET A 83 -15.20 -4.43 7.95
C MET A 83 -15.49 -5.29 9.17
N ASP A 84 -14.48 -5.96 9.72
CA ASP A 84 -14.65 -6.80 10.92
C ASP A 84 -14.84 -5.96 12.19
N GLU A 85 -14.20 -4.79 12.28
CA GLU A 85 -14.47 -3.80 13.32
C GLU A 85 -15.91 -3.27 13.24
N ASP A 86 -16.38 -2.91 12.05
CA ASP A 86 -17.73 -2.38 11.83
C ASP A 86 -18.81 -3.42 12.17
N LYS A 87 -18.61 -4.69 11.80
CA LYS A 87 -19.54 -5.79 12.19
C LYS A 87 -19.64 -5.94 13.71
N LYS A 88 -18.53 -5.86 14.43
CA LYS A 88 -18.53 -5.91 15.91
C LYS A 88 -19.24 -4.70 16.51
N GLY A 89 -19.02 -3.52 15.94
CA GLY A 89 -19.69 -2.29 16.34
C GLY A 89 -21.21 -2.37 16.17
N GLN A 90 -21.69 -2.90 15.04
CA GLN A 90 -23.13 -3.12 14.80
C GLN A 90 -23.76 -4.11 15.80
N ASN A 91 -23.04 -5.18 16.14
CA ASN A 91 -23.49 -6.13 17.16
C ASN A 91 -23.54 -5.51 18.58
N GLN A 92 -22.66 -4.55 18.89
CA GLN A 92 -22.68 -3.83 20.18
C GLN A 92 -23.68 -2.68 20.23
N GLU A 93 -23.93 -1.97 19.13
CA GLU A 93 -24.97 -0.93 19.08
C GLU A 93 -26.37 -1.57 19.10
N SER A 94 -26.49 -2.80 18.57
CA SER A 94 -27.70 -3.60 18.67
C SER A 94 -27.95 -4.21 20.05
N THR A 95 -27.17 -3.94 21.10
CA THR A 95 -27.44 -4.50 22.45
C THR A 95 -28.77 -4.03 23.08
N SER A 96 -29.51 -3.14 22.41
CA SER A 96 -30.92 -2.84 22.74
C SER A 96 -31.93 -3.79 22.07
N GLY A 97 -31.49 -4.67 21.15
CA GLY A 97 -32.27 -5.66 20.40
C GLY A 97 -31.56 -7.01 20.13
N ALA A 98 -30.32 -7.19 20.59
CA ALA A 98 -29.46 -8.34 20.31
C ALA A 98 -29.94 -9.66 20.93
N SER A 99 -30.86 -9.62 21.91
CA SER A 99 -31.47 -10.86 22.41
C SER A 99 -32.40 -11.50 21.37
N LEU A 100 -33.02 -10.72 20.49
CA LEU A 100 -33.92 -11.24 19.46
C LEU A 100 -33.16 -11.84 18.28
N GLN A 101 -32.09 -11.18 17.82
CA GLN A 101 -31.30 -11.70 16.69
C GLN A 101 -30.48 -12.93 17.05
N LYS A 102 -29.89 -13.01 18.26
CA LYS A 102 -29.22 -14.23 18.70
C LYS A 102 -30.17 -15.43 18.78
N THR A 103 -31.41 -15.20 19.21
CA THR A 103 -32.43 -16.26 19.25
C THR A 103 -32.85 -16.66 17.83
N GLN A 104 -32.92 -15.72 16.88
CA GLN A 104 -33.27 -16.00 15.49
C GLN A 104 -32.17 -16.77 14.75
N GLU A 105 -30.90 -16.41 14.95
CA GLU A 105 -29.74 -17.08 14.34
C GLU A 105 -29.57 -18.50 14.92
N GLU A 106 -29.78 -18.67 16.23
CA GLU A 106 -29.75 -19.99 16.91
C GLU A 106 -30.94 -20.87 16.47
N LEU A 107 -32.14 -20.30 16.27
CA LEU A 107 -33.30 -21.01 15.70
C LEU A 107 -33.12 -21.39 14.22
N GLU A 108 -32.46 -20.55 13.42
CA GLU A 108 -32.17 -20.82 12.01
C GLU A 108 -31.08 -21.89 11.84
N GLU A 109 -30.10 -21.96 12.76
CA GLU A 109 -29.10 -23.05 12.81
C GLU A 109 -29.72 -24.39 13.23
N GLU A 110 -30.66 -24.41 14.19
CA GLU A 110 -31.35 -25.65 14.62
C GLU A 110 -32.25 -26.27 13.54
N ASN A 111 -32.72 -25.47 12.57
CA ASN A 111 -33.57 -25.95 11.46
C ASN A 111 -32.77 -26.32 10.19
N TYR A 112 -31.43 -26.24 10.22
CA TYR A 112 -30.58 -26.50 9.05
C TYR A 112 -30.34 -28.01 8.77
N GLY A 113 -31.36 -28.83 9.00
CA GLY A 113 -31.29 -30.30 8.84
C GLY A 113 -32.62 -31.01 8.65
N GLU A 114 -33.75 -30.30 8.67
CA GLU A 114 -35.05 -30.83 8.29
C GLU A 114 -35.45 -30.21 6.94
N GLU A 115 -35.29 -30.96 5.86
CA GLU A 115 -35.95 -30.63 4.60
C GLU A 115 -37.45 -30.52 4.93
N VAL A 116 -38.04 -29.32 4.89
CA VAL A 116 -39.50 -29.16 4.97
C VAL A 116 -40.07 -29.77 3.69
N ALA A 117 -40.23 -31.08 3.72
CA ALA A 117 -40.95 -31.84 2.73
C ALA A 117 -42.44 -31.58 2.93
N GLY A 118 -42.99 -30.71 2.08
CA GLY A 118 -44.42 -30.69 1.80
C GLY A 118 -45.09 -29.34 2.05
N ASP A 119 -45.45 -28.66 0.96
CA ASP A 119 -46.86 -28.73 0.53
C ASP A 119 -46.94 -28.45 -0.98
N ASP A 120 -47.10 -29.52 -1.75
CA ASP A 120 -47.62 -29.48 -3.12
C ASP A 120 -49.09 -29.91 -2.99
N THR A 121 -49.99 -28.97 -2.68
CA THR A 121 -51.45 -29.10 -2.90
C THR A 121 -52.10 -27.77 -3.29
#